data_AF-A0A7Y3WDZ2-F1
#
_entry.id   AF-A0A7Y3WDZ2-F1
#
_cell.length_a   1.000
_cell.length_b   1.000
_cell.length_c   1.000
_cell.angle_alpha   90.00
_cell.angle_beta   90.00
_cell.angle_gamma   90.00
#
_symmetry.space_group_name_H-M   'P 1'
#
loop_
_entity.id
_entity.type
_entity.pdbx_description
1 polymer ?
#
loop_
_entity_poly.entity_id
_entity_poly.type
_entity_poly.pdbx_seq_one_letter_code
_entity_poly.pdbx_strand_id
1 'polypeptide(L)'
;MNVISAWLPSRRDRLAHHLRLHGRISAWLDSYESNDFVHVDPVMKHLRTTTFPFLWSQALKPTEWNEAEVRVMSHARNFGMHDGYTVPFWGPQMRVAFISFGIDGRILAEFERDALDFVALRLNNWLSENIDERRLSQPKPSTTLCRPRKSKRCICR
;
A
#
# COMPACT_ATOMS: atom_id res chain seq x y z
N MET A 1 -9.75 2.46 13.11
CA MET A 1 -8.93 1.40 12.50
C MET A 1 -8.65 1.81 11.06
N ASN A 2 -7.37 1.89 10.72
CA ASN A 2 -6.90 2.26 9.38
C ASN A 2 -6.85 0.99 8.52
N VAL A 3 -7.35 1.02 7.27
CA VAL A 3 -7.35 -0.17 6.40
C VAL A 3 -6.69 0.15 5.07
N ILE A 4 -5.74 -0.72 4.70
CA ILE A 4 -4.97 -0.66 3.48
C ILE A 4 -5.26 -1.87 2.61
N SER A 5 -5.58 -1.65 1.34
CA SER A 5 -5.72 -2.74 0.36
C SER A 5 -4.94 -2.42 -0.91
N ALA A 6 -4.17 -3.40 -1.40
CA ALA A 6 -3.40 -3.24 -2.63
C ALA A 6 -3.01 -4.56 -3.29
N TRP A 7 -2.66 -4.45 -4.57
CA TRP A 7 -1.81 -5.42 -5.24
C TRP A 7 -0.35 -5.03 -5.13
N LEU A 8 0.50 -6.00 -4.80
CA LEU A 8 1.93 -5.83 -4.75
C LEU A 8 2.52 -5.95 -6.16
N PRO A 9 3.23 -4.92 -6.66
CA PRO A 9 3.84 -4.98 -7.99
C PRO A 9 4.96 -6.02 -8.03
N SER A 10 5.30 -6.47 -9.24
CA SER A 10 6.53 -7.22 -9.44
C SER A 10 7.75 -6.37 -9.05
N ARG A 11 8.90 -6.98 -8.76
CA ARG A 11 10.12 -6.25 -8.36
C ARG A 11 10.64 -5.26 -9.42
N ARG A 12 10.13 -5.32 -10.66
CA ARG A 12 10.58 -4.50 -11.80
C ARG A 12 9.59 -3.39 -12.19
N ASP A 13 8.38 -3.37 -11.64
CA ASP A 13 7.37 -2.38 -12.00
C ASP A 13 7.45 -1.15 -11.10
N ARG A 14 7.38 0.06 -11.69
CA ARG A 14 7.25 1.32 -10.94
C ARG A 14 5.86 1.41 -10.34
N LEU A 15 5.80 1.72 -9.05
CA LEU A 15 4.54 1.66 -8.32
C LEU A 15 3.69 2.90 -8.56
N ALA A 16 2.86 2.80 -9.57
CA ALA A 16 1.76 3.70 -9.76
C ALA A 16 0.49 2.87 -9.86
N HIS A 17 -0.38 2.99 -8.84
CA HIS A 17 -1.85 2.88 -8.94
C HIS A 17 -2.62 1.67 -8.35
N HIS A 18 -1.98 0.75 -7.61
CA HIS A 18 -2.71 -0.38 -7.00
C HIS A 18 -3.12 -0.22 -5.53
N LEU A 19 -2.75 0.89 -4.87
CA LEU A 19 -2.98 1.12 -3.44
C LEU A 19 -4.22 1.98 -3.22
N ARG A 20 -5.28 1.41 -2.64
CA ARG A 20 -6.50 2.14 -2.26
C ARG A 20 -6.76 1.97 -0.77
N LEU A 21 -6.83 3.10 -0.08
CA LEU A 21 -7.17 3.22 1.34
C LEU A 21 -8.56 3.81 1.49
N HIS A 22 -9.30 3.33 2.49
CA HIS A 22 -10.47 4.02 3.02
C HIS A 22 -10.06 4.66 4.36
N GLY A 23 -10.20 5.99 4.52
CA GLY A 23 -9.96 6.70 5.81
C GLY A 23 -8.97 7.89 5.77
N ARG A 24 -8.48 8.31 6.95
CA ARG A 24 -7.63 9.51 7.22
C ARG A 24 -6.14 9.37 6.81
N ILE A 25 -5.81 8.50 5.85
CA ILE A 25 -4.42 8.08 5.56
C ILE A 25 -3.92 8.64 4.21
N SER A 26 -4.66 9.54 3.56
CA SER A 26 -4.30 10.07 2.23
C SER A 26 -2.91 10.74 2.21
N ALA A 27 -2.58 11.53 3.22
CA ALA A 27 -1.28 12.22 3.28
C ALA A 27 -0.09 11.25 3.48
N TRP A 28 -0.29 10.16 4.23
CA TRP A 28 0.71 9.10 4.33
C TRP A 28 0.94 8.46 2.96
N LEU A 29 -0.15 8.11 2.27
CA LEU A 29 -0.10 7.45 0.98
C LEU A 29 0.61 8.30 -0.08
N ASP A 30 0.26 9.59 -0.17
CA ASP A 30 0.91 10.52 -1.10
C ASP A 30 2.42 10.59 -0.84
N SER A 31 2.83 10.61 0.43
CA SER A 31 4.24 10.55 0.81
C SER A 31 4.87 9.19 0.50
N TYR A 32 4.15 8.10 0.72
CA TYR A 32 4.61 6.74 0.46
C TYR A 32 4.89 6.49 -1.02
N GLU A 33 3.98 6.95 -1.89
CA GLU A 33 4.16 6.93 -3.34
C GLU A 33 5.31 7.86 -3.77
N SER A 34 5.35 9.10 -3.26
CA SER A 34 6.38 10.08 -3.64
C SER A 34 7.81 9.67 -3.26
N ASN A 35 7.95 8.83 -2.23
CA ASN A 35 9.24 8.30 -1.76
C ASN A 35 9.54 6.88 -2.28
N ASP A 36 8.66 6.30 -3.10
CA ASP A 36 8.80 4.95 -3.66
C ASP A 36 9.04 3.86 -2.59
N PHE A 37 8.36 4.01 -1.43
CA PHE A 37 8.67 3.22 -0.24
C PHE A 37 8.40 1.72 -0.38
N VAL A 38 7.54 1.31 -1.30
CA VAL A 38 7.22 -0.10 -1.54
C VAL A 38 8.41 -1.02 -1.81
N HIS A 39 9.48 -0.50 -2.40
CA HIS A 39 10.65 -1.31 -2.73
C HIS A 39 11.56 -1.54 -1.53
N VAL A 40 11.41 -0.71 -0.49
CA VAL A 40 12.21 -0.73 0.73
C VAL A 40 11.36 -0.99 1.98
N ASP A 41 10.05 -1.17 1.84
CA ASP A 41 9.14 -1.45 2.94
C ASP A 41 9.32 -2.90 3.45
N PRO A 42 9.69 -3.09 4.72
CA PRO A 42 9.90 -4.42 5.29
C PRO A 42 8.59 -5.24 5.37
N VAL A 43 7.42 -4.60 5.49
CA VAL A 43 6.11 -5.27 5.42
C VAL A 43 5.93 -5.87 4.03
N MET A 44 6.19 -5.09 2.98
CA MET A 44 6.07 -5.55 1.59
C MET A 44 7.10 -6.61 1.25
N LYS A 45 8.32 -6.51 1.79
CA LYS A 45 9.37 -7.53 1.66
C LYS A 45 8.91 -8.86 2.26
N HIS A 46 8.36 -8.86 3.47
CA HIS A 46 7.84 -10.07 4.12
C HIS A 46 6.63 -10.64 3.36
N LEU A 47 5.73 -9.77 2.89
CA LEU A 47 4.54 -10.14 2.12
C LEU A 47 4.87 -10.95 0.86
N ARG A 48 6.01 -10.71 0.22
CA ARG A 48 6.48 -11.50 -0.95
C ARG A 48 6.85 -12.94 -0.63
N THR A 49 6.96 -13.29 0.64
CA THR A 49 7.47 -14.59 1.10
C THR A 49 6.50 -15.38 1.98
N THR A 50 5.44 -14.73 2.48
CA THR A 50 4.46 -15.38 3.35
C THR A 50 3.14 -15.65 2.64
N THR A 51 2.51 -16.78 2.99
CA THR A 51 1.13 -17.12 2.62
C THR A 51 0.17 -16.96 3.79
N PHE A 52 0.67 -16.65 4.98
CA PHE A 52 -0.12 -16.56 6.20
C PHE A 52 -0.29 -15.10 6.65
N PRO A 53 -1.43 -14.77 7.27
CA PRO A 53 -1.60 -13.50 7.96
C PRO A 53 -0.53 -13.27 9.02
N PHE A 54 -0.17 -12.01 9.26
CA PHE A 54 0.88 -11.70 10.22
C PHE A 54 0.71 -10.34 10.88
N LEU A 55 1.15 -10.27 12.14
CA LEU A 55 1.39 -9.02 12.87
C LEU A 55 2.77 -8.47 12.53
N TRP A 56 2.88 -7.16 12.26
CA TRP A 56 4.18 -6.56 11.91
C TRP A 56 5.18 -6.73 13.04
N SER A 57 4.74 -6.52 14.29
CA SER A 57 5.54 -6.73 15.51
C SER A 57 6.04 -8.15 15.71
N GLN A 58 5.37 -9.17 15.14
CA GLN A 58 5.77 -10.57 15.28
C GLN A 58 6.62 -11.06 14.11
N ALA A 59 6.31 -10.61 12.89
CA ALA A 59 6.95 -11.10 11.67
C ALA A 59 8.19 -10.33 11.26
N LEU A 60 8.27 -9.04 11.60
CA LEU A 60 9.38 -8.19 11.22
C LEU A 60 10.40 -8.11 12.34
N LYS A 61 11.69 -8.15 11.99
CA LYS A 61 12.80 -8.08 12.95
C LYS A 61 13.53 -6.74 12.79
N PRO A 62 13.26 -5.73 13.64
CA PRO A 62 13.88 -4.41 13.52
C PRO A 62 15.40 -4.41 13.58
N THR A 63 15.99 -5.41 14.24
CA THR A 63 17.45 -5.59 14.35
C THR A 63 18.12 -5.95 13.02
N GLU A 64 17.36 -6.43 12.04
CA GLU A 64 17.85 -6.84 10.71
C GLU A 64 17.59 -5.77 9.64
N TRP A 65 16.99 -4.63 10.01
CA TRP A 65 16.61 -3.59 9.05
C TRP A 65 17.79 -2.72 8.63
N ASN A 66 17.83 -2.39 7.33
CA ASN A 66 18.69 -1.33 6.82
C ASN A 66 18.08 0.08 7.07
N GLU A 67 18.85 1.13 6.79
CA GLU A 67 18.42 2.52 7.01
C GLU A 67 17.13 2.89 6.25
N ALA A 68 16.92 2.34 5.06
CA ALA A 68 15.71 2.60 4.27
C ALA A 68 14.48 1.92 4.89
N GLU A 69 14.60 0.67 5.34
CA GLU A 69 13.54 -0.06 6.06
C GLU A 69 13.18 0.68 7.38
N VAL A 70 14.18 1.15 8.13
CA VAL A 70 13.98 1.98 9.33
C VAL A 70 13.26 3.28 9.00
N ARG A 71 13.62 3.94 7.89
CA ARG A 71 12.99 5.19 7.43
C ARG A 71 11.51 4.99 7.14
N VAL A 72 11.13 3.93 6.42
CA VAL A 72 9.72 3.62 6.11
C VAL A 72 8.92 3.47 7.40
N MET A 73 9.39 2.61 8.30
CA MET A 73 8.65 2.29 9.52
C MET A 73 8.58 3.46 10.50
N SER A 74 9.63 4.29 10.56
CA SER A 74 9.61 5.53 11.33
C SER A 74 8.66 6.57 10.74
N HIS A 75 8.61 6.67 9.40
CA HIS A 75 7.64 7.52 8.74
C HIS A 75 6.22 7.04 9.06
N ALA A 76 5.93 5.74 9.02
CA ALA A 76 4.61 5.18 9.29
C ALA A 76 4.10 5.55 10.70
N ARG A 77 5.00 5.54 11.70
CA ARG A 77 4.71 5.96 13.08
C ARG A 77 4.29 7.43 13.18
N ASN A 78 4.83 8.32 12.35
CA ASN A 78 4.42 9.73 12.34
C ASN A 78 2.96 9.92 11.91
N PHE A 79 2.36 8.91 11.27
CA PHE A 79 0.96 8.87 10.90
C PHE A 79 0.12 7.95 11.81
N GLY A 80 0.66 7.55 12.96
CA GLY A 80 -0.02 6.70 13.94
C GLY A 80 -0.01 5.20 13.60
N MET A 81 0.69 4.78 12.54
CA MET A 81 0.80 3.36 12.17
C MET A 81 1.99 2.74 12.88
N HIS A 82 1.77 2.33 14.14
CA HIS A 82 2.79 1.71 14.98
C HIS A 82 2.89 0.19 14.79
N ASP A 83 1.76 -0.46 14.53
CA ASP A 83 1.66 -1.89 14.26
C ASP A 83 0.48 -2.15 13.32
N GLY A 84 0.47 -3.32 12.70
CA GLY A 84 -0.57 -3.72 11.76
C GLY A 84 -0.70 -5.23 11.64
N TYR A 85 -1.88 -5.65 11.19
CA TYR A 85 -2.20 -7.02 10.85
C TYR A 85 -2.43 -7.11 9.35
N THR A 86 -1.61 -7.89 8.64
CA THR A 86 -1.65 -8.00 7.18
C THR A 86 -2.05 -9.39 6.75
N VAL A 87 -3.06 -9.48 5.88
CA VAL A 87 -3.58 -10.72 5.28
C VAL A 87 -3.19 -10.77 3.80
N PRO A 88 -2.35 -11.73 3.37
CA PRO A 88 -1.98 -11.92 1.97
C PRO A 88 -3.03 -12.72 1.19
N PHE A 89 -3.19 -12.39 -0.09
CA PHE A 89 -4.01 -13.12 -1.07
C PHE A 89 -3.19 -13.41 -2.32
N TRP A 90 -2.82 -14.67 -2.51
CA TRP A 90 -2.05 -15.10 -3.67
C TRP A 90 -2.99 -15.39 -4.85
N GLY A 91 -2.76 -14.68 -5.96
CA GLY A 91 -3.49 -14.86 -7.20
C GLY A 91 -2.67 -15.55 -8.30
N PRO A 92 -3.24 -15.70 -9.50
CA PRO A 92 -2.53 -16.21 -10.66
C PRO A 92 -1.23 -15.44 -10.95
N GLN A 93 -0.26 -16.11 -11.59
CA GLN A 93 1.05 -15.55 -11.95
C GLN A 93 1.84 -14.96 -10.75
N MET A 94 1.70 -15.54 -9.55
CA MET A 94 2.43 -15.12 -8.35
C MET A 94 2.19 -13.66 -7.96
N ARG A 95 1.02 -13.10 -8.33
CA ARG A 95 0.58 -11.79 -7.85
C ARG A 95 0.09 -11.91 -6.43
N VAL A 96 0.41 -10.92 -5.61
CA VAL A 96 -0.03 -10.87 -4.20
C VAL A 96 -0.91 -9.66 -4.01
N ALA A 97 -2.18 -9.87 -3.73
CA ALA A 97 -3.03 -8.87 -3.09
C ALA A 97 -2.80 -8.93 -1.58
N PHE A 98 -3.11 -7.84 -0.89
CA PHE A 98 -3.12 -7.84 0.56
C PHE A 98 -4.12 -6.85 1.11
N ILE A 99 -4.56 -7.14 2.33
CA ILE A 99 -5.30 -6.21 3.17
C ILE A 99 -4.53 -6.06 4.48
N SER A 100 -4.23 -4.83 4.88
CA SER A 100 -3.52 -4.51 6.11
C SER A 100 -4.35 -3.60 6.99
N PHE A 101 -4.54 -3.99 8.24
CA PHE A 101 -5.26 -3.24 9.25
C PHE A 101 -4.25 -2.59 10.18
N GLY A 102 -4.28 -1.27 10.33
CA GLY A 102 -3.55 -0.55 11.37
C GLY A 102 -4.24 -0.73 12.71
N ILE A 103 -3.53 -1.33 13.68
CA ILE A 103 -4.09 -1.77 14.97
C ILE A 103 -3.63 -0.90 16.15
N ASP A 104 -2.99 0.23 15.87
CA ASP A 104 -2.56 1.26 16.85
C ASP A 104 -1.80 0.67 18.06
N GLY A 105 -1.04 -0.41 17.85
CA GLY A 105 -0.27 -1.10 18.90
C GLY A 105 -1.08 -1.94 19.89
N ARG A 106 -2.37 -2.20 19.61
CA ARG A 106 -3.20 -3.09 20.41
C ARG A 106 -2.75 -4.55 20.26
N ILE A 107 -2.85 -5.29 21.35
CA ILE A 107 -2.74 -6.76 21.29
C ILE A 107 -4.07 -7.30 20.77
N LEU A 108 -4.04 -7.95 19.61
CA LEU A 108 -5.20 -8.65 19.06
C LEU A 108 -5.32 -10.05 19.67
N ALA A 109 -6.48 -10.35 20.25
CA ALA A 109 -6.87 -11.70 20.63
C ALA A 109 -7.02 -12.61 19.41
N GLU A 110 -6.98 -13.93 19.60
CA GLU A 110 -7.09 -14.91 18.51
C GLU A 110 -8.39 -14.73 17.70
N PHE A 111 -9.53 -14.62 18.40
CA PHE A 111 -10.82 -14.41 17.73
C PHE A 111 -10.87 -13.10 16.92
N GLU A 112 -10.16 -12.05 17.35
CA GLU A 112 -10.10 -10.78 16.60
C GLU A 112 -9.32 -10.97 15.30
N ARG A 113 -8.26 -11.79 15.31
CA ARG A 113 -7.48 -12.13 14.12
C ARG A 113 -8.32 -12.95 13.14
N ASP A 114 -9.02 -13.97 13.64
CA ASP A 114 -9.92 -14.78 12.82
C ASP A 114 -11.02 -13.93 12.15
N ALA A 115 -11.59 -12.99 12.90
CA ALA A 115 -12.58 -12.05 12.37
C ALA A 115 -11.97 -11.14 11.29
N LEU A 116 -10.75 -10.64 11.51
CA LEU A 116 -10.04 -9.82 10.50
C LEU A 116 -9.68 -10.61 9.25
N ASP A 117 -9.30 -11.89 9.39
CA ASP A 117 -9.07 -12.79 8.26
C ASP A 117 -10.34 -12.94 7.41
N PHE A 118 -11.49 -13.18 8.04
CA PHE A 118 -12.77 -13.28 7.35
C PHE A 118 -13.17 -11.96 6.66
N VAL A 119 -13.02 -10.83 7.34
CA VAL A 119 -13.28 -9.51 6.76
C VAL A 119 -12.36 -9.24 5.58
N ALA A 120 -11.07 -9.55 5.71
CA ALA A 120 -10.11 -9.40 4.63
C ALA A 120 -10.48 -10.27 3.43
N LEU A 121 -10.79 -11.55 3.65
CA LEU A 121 -11.22 -12.45 2.58
C LEU A 121 -12.45 -11.91 1.85
N ARG A 122 -13.47 -11.49 2.59
CA ARG A 122 -14.71 -10.96 2.00
C ARG A 122 -14.45 -9.69 1.20
N LEU A 123 -13.62 -8.79 1.73
CA LEU A 123 -13.23 -7.56 1.04
C LEU A 123 -12.41 -7.86 -0.22
N ASN A 124 -11.45 -8.78 -0.17
CA ASN A 124 -10.65 -9.17 -1.33
C ASN A 124 -11.51 -9.75 -2.46
N ASN A 125 -12.47 -10.62 -2.12
CA ASN A 125 -13.41 -11.18 -3.09
C ASN A 125 -14.27 -10.08 -3.72
N TRP A 126 -14.81 -9.17 -2.91
CA TRP A 126 -15.59 -8.05 -3.41
C TRP A 126 -14.77 -7.14 -4.33
N LEU A 127 -13.53 -6.79 -3.95
CA LEU A 127 -12.64 -5.98 -4.77
C LEU A 127 -12.32 -6.66 -6.11
N SER A 128 -12.07 -7.97 -6.10
CA SER A 128 -11.77 -8.75 -7.31
C SER A 128 -12.94 -8.82 -8.29
N GLU A 129 -14.17 -8.81 -7.79
CA GLU A 129 -15.39 -8.81 -8.60
C GLU A 129 -15.79 -7.42 -9.10
N ASN A 130 -15.53 -6.37 -8.33
CA ASN A 130 -16.10 -5.05 -8.54
C ASN A 130 -15.10 -4.00 -9.02
N ILE A 131 -13.81 -4.30 -9.03
CA ILE A 131 -12.78 -3.38 -9.49
C ILE A 131 -12.02 -3.97 -10.67
N ASP A 132 -12.06 -3.26 -11.80
CA ASP A 132 -11.23 -3.58 -12.96
C ASP A 132 -9.77 -3.18 -12.72
N GLU A 133 -8.90 -4.17 -12.54
CA GLU A 133 -7.46 -3.99 -12.38
C GLU A 133 -6.81 -3.22 -13.55
N ARG A 134 -7.39 -3.28 -14.77
CA ARG A 134 -6.89 -2.54 -15.93
C ARG A 134 -7.11 -1.04 -15.79
N ARG A 135 -8.19 -0.62 -15.11
CA ARG A 135 -8.39 0.79 -14.74
C ARG A 135 -7.44 1.22 -13.64
N LEU A 136 -7.12 0.32 -12.71
CA LEU A 136 -6.16 0.58 -11.64
C LEU A 136 -4.71 0.65 -12.12
N SER A 137 -4.37 0.16 -13.30
CA SER A 137 -3.01 0.22 -13.86
C SER A 137 -2.82 1.40 -14.83
N GLN A 138 -3.86 2.20 -15.08
CA GLN A 138 -3.72 3.40 -15.91
C GLN A 138 -3.11 4.56 -15.12
N PRO A 139 -2.19 5.32 -15.72
CA PRO A 139 -1.63 6.51 -15.09
C PRO A 139 -2.74 7.49 -14.71
N LYS A 140 -2.77 7.95 -13.46
CA LYS A 140 -3.59 9.12 -13.09
C LYS A 140 -3.25 10.23 -14.10
N PRO A 141 -4.24 10.85 -14.76
CA PRO A 141 -3.95 11.93 -15.70
C PRO A 141 -3.15 12.98 -14.94
N SER A 142 -1.94 13.27 -15.42
CA SER A 142 -1.12 14.31 -14.82
C SER A 142 -1.96 15.59 -14.85
N THR A 143 -2.28 16.14 -13.68
CA THR A 143 -2.79 17.50 -13.58
C THR A 143 -1.61 18.40 -13.92
N THR A 144 -1.27 18.45 -15.21
CA THR A 144 -0.37 19.46 -15.75
C THR A 144 -1.13 20.76 -15.54
N LEU A 145 -0.79 21.47 -14.47
CA LEU A 145 -1.18 22.86 -14.32
C LEU A 145 -0.60 23.54 -15.56
N CYS A 146 -1.46 23.82 -16.55
CA CYS A 146 -1.07 24.58 -17.74
C CYS A 146 -0.51 25.91 -17.24
N ARG A 147 0.83 26.02 -17.15
CA ARG A 147 1.47 27.31 -16.99
C ARG A 147 1.07 28.13 -18.21
N PRO A 148 0.53 29.35 -18.05
CA PRO A 148 0.19 30.17 -19.19
C PRO A 148 1.46 30.39 -20.01
N ARG A 149 1.47 29.86 -21.22
CA ARG A 149 2.56 30.08 -22.18
C ARG A 149 2.58 31.59 -22.43
N LYS A 150 3.63 32.28 -21.97
CA LYS A 150 3.81 33.71 -22.25
C LYS A 150 3.77 33.89 -23.77
N SER A 151 2.65 34.41 -24.25
CA SER A 151 2.43 34.83 -25.63
C SER A 151 3.56 35.76 -26.05
N LYS A 152 4.34 35.34 -27.06
CA LYS A 152 5.04 36.25 -27.94
C LYS A 152 4.77 35.84 -29.38
N ARG A 153 3.83 36.60 -29.96
CA ARG A 153 3.64 36.93 -31.39
C ARG A 153 3.17 35.80 -32.31
N CYS A 154 1.87 35.83 -32.61
CA CYS A 154 1.41 35.49 -33.95
C CYS A 154 1.86 36.60 -34.92
N ILE A 155 2.52 36.22 -36.01
CA ILE A 155 2.58 37.04 -37.22
C ILE A 155 1.80 36.26 -38.27
N CYS A 156 0.66 36.80 -38.67
CA CYS A 156 0.01 36.42 -39.92
C CYS A 156 0.79 37.05 -41.07
N ARG A 157 1.28 36.23 -41.99
CA ARG A 157 1.34 36.51 -43.42
C ARG A 157 1.10 35.22 -44.18
#